data_AF-A0A0R3XAW2-F1
#
_entry.id   AF-A0A0R3XAW2-F1
#
_cell.length_a   1.000
_cell.length_b   1.000
_cell.length_c   1.000
_cell.angle_alpha   90.00
_cell.angle_beta   90.00
_cell.angle_gamma   90.00
#
_symmetry.space_group_name_H-M   'P 1'
#
loop_
_entity.id
_entity.type
_entity.pdbx_description
1 polymer ?
#
loop_
_entity_poly.entity_id
_entity_poly.type
_entity_poly.pdbx_seq_one_letter_code
_entity_poly.pdbx_strand_id
1 'polypeptide(L)'
;LVNWADFRPKDAEKAPEGIFRAVYYCIITVYGAYVSYFSGRYNFIQQPCEVYDNIDWDNYFTQPIPSDLLSLYLIQFSYYLSGVYLELYMDKRRKDSTLMLWHHFVTLALMYFSYMGRYIKHGCIIFFLNDISDAILETGKICLYITHRGGIRRRFGEFCCNVIFFIFTVSW
;
A
#
# COMPACT_ATOMS: atom_id res chain seq x y z
N LEU A 1 -8.20 5.74 23.62
CA LEU A 1 -7.29 4.67 23.14
C LEU A 1 -5.81 5.03 23.32
N VAL A 2 -5.34 6.18 22.81
CA VAL A 2 -3.92 6.58 22.88
C VAL A 2 -3.41 6.79 24.33
N ASN A 3 -4.20 7.39 25.22
CA ASN A 3 -3.80 7.60 26.63
C ASN A 3 -3.66 6.30 27.44
N TRP A 4 -4.38 5.24 27.07
CA TRP A 4 -4.20 3.94 27.71
C TRP A 4 -2.88 3.30 27.28
N ALA A 5 -2.49 3.51 26.02
CA ALA A 5 -1.33 2.89 25.39
C ALA A 5 0.02 3.51 25.77
N ASP A 6 0.06 4.56 26.62
CA ASP A 6 1.29 5.16 27.18
C ASP A 6 2.44 5.31 26.15
N PHE A 7 2.08 5.78 24.96
CA PHE A 7 3.05 6.05 23.89
C PHE A 7 3.83 7.32 24.19
N ARG A 8 5.06 7.40 23.70
CA ARG A 8 5.83 8.65 23.76
C ARG A 8 5.02 9.75 23.06
N PRO A 9 5.07 11.02 23.54
CA PRO A 9 4.21 12.09 23.02
C PRO A 9 4.32 12.26 21.49
N LYS A 10 5.52 12.08 20.93
CA LYS A 10 5.80 12.16 19.48
C LYS A 10 5.20 11.00 18.69
N ASP A 11 5.09 9.82 19.30
CA ASP A 11 4.53 8.62 18.67
C ASP A 11 2.99 8.61 18.80
N ALA A 12 2.48 9.12 19.93
CA ALA A 12 1.05 9.27 20.21
C ALA A 12 0.32 10.13 19.16
N GLU A 13 0.97 11.18 18.66
CA GLU A 13 0.42 12.06 17.61
C GLU A 13 0.29 11.36 16.26
N LYS A 14 1.22 10.45 15.94
CA LYS A 14 1.30 9.76 14.63
C LYS A 14 0.59 8.40 14.62
N ALA A 15 0.36 7.82 15.81
CA ALA A 15 -0.21 6.49 15.95
C ALA A 15 -1.58 6.32 15.28
N PRO A 16 -2.54 7.27 15.36
CA PRO A 16 -3.85 7.09 14.72
C PRO A 16 -3.75 6.96 13.19
N GLU A 17 -2.95 7.82 12.55
CA GLU A 17 -2.69 7.79 11.11
C GLU A 17 -2.00 6.48 10.72
N GLY A 18 -0.95 6.09 11.44
CA GLY A 18 -0.22 4.84 11.18
C GLY A 18 -1.09 3.58 11.35
N ILE A 19 -1.95 3.55 12.38
CA ILE A 19 -2.89 2.43 12.59
C ILE A 19 -3.89 2.34 11.44
N PHE A 20 -4.46 3.47 11.01
CA PHE A 20 -5.37 3.49 9.86
C PHE A 20 -4.68 2.97 8.59
N ARG A 21 -3.47 3.44 8.29
CA ARG A 21 -2.70 2.98 7.13
C ARG A 21 -2.36 1.50 7.21
N ALA A 22 -1.91 1.00 8.37
CA ALA A 22 -1.62 -0.42 8.53
C ALA A 22 -2.87 -1.31 8.31
N VAL A 23 -4.02 -0.90 8.85
CA VAL A 23 -5.28 -1.64 8.64
C VAL A 23 -5.68 -1.62 7.17
N TYR A 24 -5.60 -0.46 6.51
CA TYR A 24 -5.87 -0.34 5.09
C TYR A 24 -4.95 -1.27 4.26
N TYR A 25 -3.62 -1.18 4.45
CA TYR A 25 -2.67 -1.96 3.67
C TYR A 25 -2.78 -3.46 3.93
N CYS A 26 -3.07 -3.89 5.16
CA CYS A 26 -3.35 -5.30 5.43
C CYS A 26 -4.62 -5.78 4.72
N ILE A 27 -5.70 -4.99 4.72
CA ILE A 27 -6.96 -5.36 4.06
C ILE A 27 -6.78 -5.43 2.54
N ILE A 28 -6.18 -4.40 1.94
CA ILE A 28 -6.00 -4.35 0.48
C ILE A 28 -5.03 -5.42 0.00
N THR A 29 -3.98 -5.73 0.76
CA THR A 29 -3.06 -6.84 0.46
C THR A 29 -3.77 -8.19 0.48
N VAL A 30 -4.60 -8.45 1.49
CA VAL A 30 -5.40 -9.69 1.57
C VAL A 30 -6.39 -9.76 0.40
N TYR A 31 -7.05 -8.65 0.07
CA TYR A 31 -7.98 -8.60 -1.06
C TYR A 31 -7.26 -8.79 -2.41
N GLY A 32 -6.11 -8.15 -2.61
CA GLY A 32 -5.26 -8.31 -3.78
C GLY A 32 -4.75 -9.74 -3.94
N ALA A 33 -4.34 -10.38 -2.83
CA ALA A 33 -3.94 -11.79 -2.81
C ALA A 33 -5.12 -12.71 -3.12
N TYR A 34 -6.31 -12.40 -2.61
CA TYR A 34 -7.52 -13.16 -2.94
C TYR A 34 -7.85 -13.10 -4.42
N VAL A 35 -7.92 -11.89 -5.00
CA VAL A 35 -8.24 -11.71 -6.41
C VAL A 35 -7.17 -12.34 -7.29
N SER A 36 -5.89 -12.13 -6.99
CA SER A 36 -4.80 -12.46 -7.90
C SER A 36 -4.22 -13.87 -7.72
N TYR A 37 -4.27 -14.45 -6.52
CA TYR A 37 -3.69 -15.77 -6.22
C TYR A 37 -4.76 -16.80 -5.87
N PHE A 38 -5.64 -16.51 -4.90
CA PHE A 38 -6.58 -17.52 -4.39
C PHE A 38 -7.81 -17.74 -5.27
N SER A 39 -8.20 -16.77 -6.09
CA SER A 39 -9.36 -16.91 -6.97
C SER A 39 -9.17 -17.95 -8.09
N GLY A 40 -7.91 -18.27 -8.42
CA GLY A 40 -7.55 -19.13 -9.54
C GLY A 40 -7.89 -18.56 -10.93
N ARG A 41 -8.40 -17.32 -11.01
CA ARG A 41 -8.80 -16.65 -12.27
C ARG A 41 -7.63 -16.02 -13.01
N TYR A 42 -6.55 -15.72 -12.29
CA TYR A 42 -5.39 -15.03 -12.80
C TYR A 42 -4.11 -15.71 -12.30
N ASN A 43 -3.10 -15.74 -13.15
CA ASN A 43 -1.79 -16.31 -12.86
C ASN A 43 -0.67 -15.27 -13.03
N PHE A 44 -1.00 -14.00 -13.31
CA PHE A 44 -0.04 -12.96 -13.62
C PHE A 44 0.87 -12.57 -12.44
N ILE A 45 0.58 -12.99 -11.21
CA ILE A 45 1.49 -12.79 -10.06
C ILE A 45 2.58 -13.87 -10.06
N GLN A 46 2.22 -15.11 -10.39
CA GLN A 46 3.11 -16.26 -10.45
C GLN A 46 3.90 -16.27 -11.77
N GLN A 47 3.28 -15.84 -12.86
CA GLN A 47 3.84 -15.75 -14.20
C GLN A 47 3.59 -14.34 -14.77
N PRO A 48 4.41 -13.33 -14.40
CA PRO A 48 4.23 -11.94 -14.84
C PRO A 48 4.21 -11.76 -16.37
N CYS A 49 4.89 -12.65 -17.10
CA CYS A 49 4.93 -12.61 -18.56
C CYS A 49 3.58 -12.92 -19.21
N GLU A 50 2.66 -13.61 -18.52
CA GLU A 50 1.32 -13.96 -19.06
C GLU A 50 0.48 -12.72 -19.36
N VAL A 51 0.84 -11.56 -18.79
CA VAL A 51 0.20 -10.30 -19.13
C VAL A 51 0.37 -9.95 -20.62
N TYR A 52 1.42 -10.45 -21.26
CA TYR A 52 1.68 -10.27 -22.69
C TYR A 52 1.10 -11.37 -23.57
N ASP A 53 0.57 -12.44 -22.97
CA ASP A 53 0.06 -13.59 -23.73
C ASP A 53 -1.37 -13.34 -24.21
N ASN A 54 -1.66 -13.85 -25.42
CA ASN A 54 -3.00 -13.82 -26.03
C ASN A 54 -3.64 -12.41 -26.11
N ILE A 55 -2.83 -11.39 -26.38
CA ILE A 55 -3.33 -10.04 -26.63
C ILE A 55 -4.07 -10.03 -27.97
N ASP A 56 -5.36 -9.79 -27.93
CA ASP A 56 -6.18 -9.49 -29.10
C ASP A 56 -6.02 -8.00 -29.45
N TRP A 57 -5.11 -7.73 -30.39
CA TRP A 57 -4.81 -6.37 -30.84
C TRP A 57 -5.98 -5.72 -31.58
N ASP A 58 -6.84 -6.51 -32.23
CA ASP A 58 -7.96 -6.00 -33.01
C ASP A 58 -9.08 -5.45 -32.11
N ASN A 59 -9.28 -6.07 -30.93
CA ASN A 59 -10.30 -5.66 -29.95
C ASN A 59 -9.74 -5.08 -28.65
N TYR A 60 -8.45 -4.73 -28.58
CA TYR A 60 -7.77 -4.37 -27.34
C TYR A 60 -8.50 -3.31 -26.48
N PHE A 61 -9.08 -2.29 -27.13
CA PHE A 61 -9.81 -1.22 -26.43
C PHE A 61 -11.29 -1.51 -26.19
N THR A 62 -11.88 -2.48 -26.89
CA THR A 62 -13.30 -2.82 -26.82
C THR A 62 -13.59 -3.95 -25.83
N GLN A 63 -12.58 -4.76 -25.48
CA GLN A 63 -12.73 -5.80 -24.48
C GLN A 63 -13.10 -5.23 -23.09
N PRO A 64 -14.07 -5.85 -22.39
CA PRO A 64 -14.47 -5.41 -21.06
C PRO A 64 -13.36 -5.71 -20.05
N ILE A 65 -13.15 -4.77 -19.12
CA ILE A 65 -12.24 -4.99 -17.99
C ILE A 65 -12.93 -5.91 -16.99
N PRO A 66 -12.26 -6.98 -16.50
CA PRO A 66 -12.80 -7.78 -15.41
C PRO A 66 -13.13 -6.93 -14.18
N SER A 67 -14.34 -7.08 -13.64
CA SER A 67 -14.84 -6.26 -12.54
C SER A 67 -13.95 -6.29 -11.29
N ASP A 68 -13.34 -7.44 -11.00
CA ASP A 68 -12.51 -7.65 -9.81
C ASP A 68 -11.18 -6.88 -9.90
N LEU A 69 -10.62 -6.74 -11.11
CA LEU A 69 -9.43 -5.94 -11.33
C LEU A 69 -9.77 -4.45 -11.34
N LEU A 70 -10.93 -4.10 -11.90
CA LEU A 70 -11.42 -2.73 -11.89
C LEU A 70 -11.69 -2.24 -10.45
N SER A 71 -12.27 -3.07 -9.59
CA SER A 71 -12.51 -2.72 -8.18
C SER A 71 -11.21 -2.48 -7.43
N LEU A 72 -10.19 -3.34 -7.58
CA LEU A 72 -8.86 -3.13 -7.01
C LEU A 72 -8.28 -1.77 -7.46
N TYR A 73 -8.37 -1.49 -8.76
CA TYR A 73 -7.86 -0.26 -9.34
C TYR A 73 -8.54 0.99 -8.78
N LEU A 74 -9.88 0.97 -8.69
CA LEU A 74 -10.68 2.09 -8.20
C LEU A 74 -10.47 2.32 -6.70
N ILE A 75 -10.39 1.25 -5.90
CA ILE A 75 -10.10 1.35 -4.47
C ILE A 75 -8.73 2.01 -4.28
N GLN A 76 -7.69 1.50 -4.96
CA GLN A 76 -6.35 2.05 -4.85
C GLN A 76 -6.29 3.51 -5.32
N PHE A 77 -6.97 3.84 -6.43
CA PHE A 77 -7.01 5.20 -6.96
C PHE A 77 -7.68 6.16 -5.97
N SER A 78 -8.80 5.75 -5.39
CA SER A 78 -9.52 6.54 -4.39
C SER A 78 -8.69 6.78 -3.14
N TYR A 79 -7.89 5.80 -2.72
CA TYR A 79 -6.99 5.92 -1.58
C TYR A 79 -5.87 6.92 -1.86
N TYR A 80 -5.16 6.82 -3.00
CA TYR A 80 -4.13 7.80 -3.37
C TYR A 80 -4.70 9.21 -3.53
N LEU A 81 -5.91 9.34 -4.09
CA LEU A 81 -6.59 10.62 -4.21
C LEU A 81 -6.93 11.20 -2.83
N SER A 82 -7.40 10.36 -1.91
CA SER A 82 -7.64 10.78 -0.52
C SER A 82 -6.34 11.20 0.17
N GLY A 83 -5.21 10.55 -0.13
CA GLY A 83 -3.88 10.92 0.38
C GLY A 83 -3.46 12.33 -0.02
N VAL A 84 -3.71 12.73 -1.27
CA VAL A 84 -3.48 14.11 -1.74
C VAL A 84 -4.31 15.11 -0.91
N TYR A 85 -5.59 14.80 -0.68
CA TYR A 85 -6.46 15.66 0.10
C TYR A 85 -5.98 15.79 1.55
N LEU A 86 -5.61 14.68 2.18
CA LEU A 86 -5.09 14.65 3.55
C LEU A 86 -3.79 15.47 3.67
N GLU A 87 -2.84 15.29 2.76
CA GLU A 87 -1.55 15.99 2.77
C GLU A 87 -1.70 17.51 2.56
N LEU A 88 -2.69 17.94 1.76
CA LEU A 88 -2.92 19.36 1.49
C LEU A 88 -3.65 20.09 2.62
N TYR A 89 -4.63 19.44 3.27
CA TYR A 89 -5.59 20.13 4.13
C TYR A 89 -5.59 19.69 5.59
N MET A 90 -5.17 18.46 5.89
CA MET A 90 -5.33 17.88 7.23
C MET A 90 -4.00 17.60 7.92
N ASP A 91 -2.99 17.17 7.17
CA ASP A 91 -1.70 16.79 7.73
C ASP A 91 -0.82 18.01 8.03
N LYS A 92 -0.06 17.93 9.13
CA LYS A 92 0.95 18.93 9.44
C LYS A 92 2.07 18.83 8.43
N ARG A 93 2.41 19.95 7.77
CA ARG A 93 3.54 20.02 6.84
C ARG A 93 4.83 19.58 7.53
N ARG A 94 5.39 18.48 7.04
CA ARG A 94 6.73 17.99 7.37
C ARG A 94 7.68 18.32 6.21
N LYS A 95 8.99 18.16 6.41
CA LYS A 95 10.00 18.45 5.37
C LYS A 95 9.86 17.56 4.13
N ASP A 96 9.33 16.36 4.33
CA ASP A 96 9.04 15.34 3.32
C ASP A 96 7.66 15.51 2.66
N SER A 97 6.76 16.34 3.20
CA SER A 97 5.38 16.46 2.70
C SER A 97 5.29 16.91 1.24
N THR A 98 6.13 17.85 0.80
CA THR A 98 6.12 18.30 -0.60
C THR A 98 6.56 17.18 -1.54
N LEU A 99 7.53 16.36 -1.13
CA LEU A 99 8.01 15.24 -1.93
C LEU A 99 6.94 14.14 -2.01
N MET A 100 6.29 13.84 -0.89
CA MET A 100 5.19 12.87 -0.85
C MET A 100 4.00 13.34 -1.69
N LEU A 101 3.66 14.63 -1.67
CA LEU A 101 2.62 15.17 -2.53
C LEU A 101 2.93 14.98 -4.02
N TRP A 102 4.17 15.29 -4.45
CA TRP A 102 4.60 15.03 -5.83
C TRP A 102 4.55 13.55 -6.18
N HIS A 103 4.94 12.67 -5.26
CA HIS A 103 4.81 11.23 -5.43
C HIS A 103 3.35 10.81 -5.68
N HIS A 104 2.39 11.33 -4.91
CA HIS A 104 0.97 11.05 -5.13
C HIS A 104 0.48 11.55 -6.49
N PHE A 105 0.94 12.73 -6.94
CA PHE A 105 0.60 13.21 -8.29
C PHE A 105 1.16 12.30 -9.40
N VAL A 106 2.42 11.88 -9.27
CA VAL A 106 3.06 10.99 -10.26
C VAL A 106 2.39 9.62 -10.28
N THR A 107 2.10 9.05 -9.12
CA THR A 107 1.40 7.76 -9.02
C THR A 107 -0.01 7.86 -9.58
N LEU A 108 -0.80 8.88 -9.24
CA LEU A 108 -2.12 9.10 -9.84
C LEU A 108 -2.06 9.26 -11.37
N ALA A 109 -1.06 9.96 -11.89
CA ALA A 109 -0.84 10.09 -13.33
C ALA A 109 -0.50 8.73 -13.97
N LEU A 110 0.42 7.96 -13.38
CA LEU A 110 0.75 6.61 -13.83
C LEU A 110 -0.49 5.70 -13.80
N MET A 111 -1.29 5.77 -12.74
CA MET A 111 -2.54 5.02 -12.64
C MET A 111 -3.53 5.43 -13.74
N TYR A 112 -3.69 6.73 -13.99
CA TYR A 112 -4.58 7.21 -15.03
C TYR A 112 -4.15 6.76 -16.43
N PHE A 113 -2.87 6.92 -16.77
CA PHE A 113 -2.35 6.49 -18.07
C PHE A 113 -2.36 4.98 -18.24
N SER A 114 -2.08 4.21 -17.18
CA SER A 114 -2.20 2.75 -17.20
C SER A 114 -3.64 2.31 -17.44
N TYR A 115 -4.64 2.99 -16.85
CA TYR A 115 -6.05 2.71 -17.11
C TYR A 115 -6.46 3.05 -18.55
N MET A 116 -6.06 4.23 -19.05
CA MET A 116 -6.32 4.66 -20.45
C MET A 116 -5.67 3.71 -21.47
N GLY A 117 -4.45 3.25 -21.20
CA GLY A 117 -3.70 2.31 -22.03
C GLY A 117 -4.07 0.84 -21.86
N ARG A 118 -5.10 0.53 -21.04
CA ARG A 118 -5.55 -0.83 -20.69
C ARG A 118 -4.47 -1.73 -20.06
N TYR A 119 -3.45 -1.14 -19.43
CA TYR A 119 -2.39 -1.85 -18.72
C TYR A 119 -2.79 -2.30 -17.31
N ILE A 120 -4.06 -2.68 -17.11
CA ILE A 120 -4.64 -2.91 -15.78
C ILE A 120 -3.97 -4.09 -15.07
N LYS A 121 -3.71 -5.19 -15.76
CA LYS A 121 -3.00 -6.34 -15.19
C LYS A 121 -1.58 -5.96 -14.71
N HIS A 122 -0.85 -5.16 -15.51
CA HIS A 122 0.47 -4.64 -15.11
C HIS A 122 0.37 -3.75 -13.87
N GLY A 123 -0.60 -2.83 -13.86
CA GLY A 123 -0.87 -1.98 -12.71
C GLY A 123 -1.19 -2.78 -11.44
N CYS A 124 -2.00 -3.83 -11.55
CA CYS A 124 -2.33 -4.71 -10.42
C CYS A 124 -1.10 -5.43 -9.84
N ILE A 125 -0.14 -5.88 -10.67
CA ILE A 125 1.12 -6.46 -10.19
C ILE A 125 1.88 -5.41 -9.36
N ILE A 126 2.03 -4.20 -9.89
CA ILE A 126 2.77 -3.12 -9.23
C ILE A 126 2.10 -2.72 -7.91
N PHE A 127 0.78 -2.57 -7.89
CA PHE A 127 0.04 -2.25 -6.66
C PHE A 127 0.20 -3.34 -5.62
N PHE A 128 0.04 -4.61 -6.02
CA PHE A 128 0.14 -5.72 -5.09
C PHE A 128 1.52 -5.80 -4.41
N LEU A 129 2.60 -5.61 -5.18
CA LEU A 129 3.97 -5.58 -4.64
C LEU A 129 4.18 -4.39 -3.69
N ASN A 130 3.72 -3.21 -4.07
CA ASN A 130 3.82 -2.03 -3.22
C ASN A 130 3.00 -2.18 -1.92
N ASP A 131 1.76 -2.66 -2.02
CA ASP A 131 0.85 -2.81 -0.88
C ASP A 131 1.40 -3.81 0.16
N ILE A 132 2.07 -4.89 -0.28
CA ILE A 132 2.74 -5.83 0.63
C ILE A 132 3.84 -5.13 1.41
N SER A 133 4.72 -4.39 0.71
CA SER A 133 5.83 -3.66 1.34
C SER A 133 5.32 -2.61 2.32
N ASP A 134 4.25 -1.88 1.96
CA ASP A 134 3.64 -0.88 2.82
C ASP A 134 2.91 -1.48 4.03
N ALA A 135 2.27 -2.65 3.88
CA ALA A 135 1.68 -3.38 4.99
C ALA A 135 2.74 -3.79 6.03
N ILE A 136 3.91 -4.25 5.58
CA ILE A 136 5.04 -4.61 6.44
C ILE A 136 5.58 -3.36 7.15
N LEU A 137 5.77 -2.25 6.42
CA LEU A 137 6.29 -1.00 6.95
C LEU A 137 5.38 -0.41 8.04
N GLU A 138 4.09 -0.23 7.75
CA GLU A 138 3.14 0.40 8.67
C GLU A 138 2.89 -0.47 9.91
N THR A 139 2.79 -1.79 9.73
CA THR A 139 2.71 -2.72 10.86
C THR A 139 3.98 -2.68 11.72
N GLY A 140 5.15 -2.57 11.09
CA GLY A 140 6.44 -2.42 11.75
C GLY A 140 6.52 -1.16 12.61
N LYS A 141 6.03 -0.02 12.12
CA LYS A 141 5.96 1.24 12.89
C LYS A 141 5.11 1.09 14.15
N ILE A 142 3.94 0.45 14.04
CA ILE A 142 3.06 0.21 15.19
C ILE A 142 3.74 -0.74 16.21
N CYS A 143 4.40 -1.79 15.73
CA CYS A 143 5.17 -2.70 16.58
C CYS A 143 6.28 -1.97 17.35
N LEU A 144 6.95 -1.01 16.69
CA LEU A 144 7.96 -0.15 17.31
C LEU A 144 7.36 0.76 18.39
N TYR A 145 6.20 1.37 18.13
CA TYR A 145 5.50 2.20 19.11
C TYR A 145 5.10 1.40 20.36
N ILE A 146 4.62 0.17 20.17
CA ILE A 146 4.29 -0.75 21.28
C ILE A 146 5.55 -1.16 22.05
N THR A 147 6.64 -1.46 21.34
CA THR A 147 7.91 -1.88 21.95
C THR A 147 8.46 -0.82 22.90
N HIS A 148 8.36 0.46 22.53
CA HIS A 148 8.83 1.60 23.33
C HIS A 148 7.81 2.19 24.31
N ARG A 149 6.61 1.59 24.43
CA ARG A 149 5.56 2.02 25.36
C ARG A 149 6.07 2.13 26.80
N GLY A 150 5.71 3.24 27.46
CA GLY A 150 6.10 3.55 28.85
C GLY A 150 7.57 3.90 29.04
N GLY A 151 8.28 4.24 27.96
CA GLY A 151 9.70 4.58 28.01
C GLY A 151 10.63 3.39 28.29
N ILE A 152 10.08 2.17 28.38
CA ILE A 152 10.84 0.95 28.63
C ILE A 152 11.33 0.37 27.31
N ARG A 153 12.64 0.11 27.25
CA ARG A 153 13.30 -0.49 26.08
C ARG A 153 13.24 -2.02 26.17
N ARG A 154 12.38 -2.66 25.37
CA ARG A 154 12.23 -4.14 25.34
C ARG A 154 13.13 -4.76 24.28
N ARG A 155 14.27 -5.34 24.68
CA ARG A 155 15.27 -5.95 23.75
C ARG A 155 14.66 -6.95 22.75
N PHE A 156 13.75 -7.81 23.19
CA PHE A 156 13.10 -8.77 22.29
C PHE A 156 12.21 -8.09 21.24
N GLY A 157 11.43 -7.08 21.65
CA GLY A 157 10.62 -6.30 20.72
C GLY A 157 11.46 -5.55 19.69
N GLU A 158 12.62 -5.00 20.10
CA GLU A 158 13.55 -4.36 19.17
C GLU A 158 14.15 -5.33 18.17
N PHE A 159 14.49 -6.53 18.60
CA PHE A 159 14.94 -7.59 17.70
C PHE A 159 13.86 -7.90 16.65
N CYS A 160 12.60 -8.08 17.06
CA CYS A 160 11.48 -8.27 16.13
C CYS A 160 11.29 -7.09 15.17
N CYS A 161 11.35 -5.85 15.66
CA CYS A 161 11.23 -4.65 14.81
C CYS A 161 12.37 -4.56 13.79
N ASN A 162 13.61 -4.91 14.18
CA ASN A 162 14.75 -4.94 13.27
C ASN A 162 14.58 -6.02 12.18
N VAL A 163 14.03 -7.18 12.53
CA VAL A 163 13.70 -8.23 11.55
C VAL A 163 12.61 -7.73 10.58
N ILE A 164 11.55 -7.10 11.08
CA ILE A 164 10.49 -6.53 10.22
C ILE A 164 11.05 -5.46 9.29
N PHE A 165 11.92 -4.58 9.81
CA PHE A 165 12.57 -3.55 9.01
C PHE A 165 13.51 -4.14 7.95
N PHE A 166 14.21 -5.23 8.27
CA PHE A 166 15.03 -5.95 7.32
C PHE A 166 14.18 -6.58 6.20
N ILE A 167 13.07 -7.24 6.54
CA ILE A 167 12.14 -7.80 5.56
C ILE A 167 11.61 -6.70 4.64
N PHE A 168 11.21 -5.56 5.19
CA PHE A 168 10.78 -4.38 4.40
C PHE A 168 11.89 -3.88 3.46
N THR A 169 13.13 -3.82 3.93
CA THR A 169 14.26 -3.33 3.12
C THR A 169 14.59 -4.29 1.98
N VAL A 170 14.36 -5.59 2.16
CA VAL A 170 14.56 -6.60 1.10
C VAL A 170 13.38 -6.64 0.14
N SER A 171 12.17 -6.29 0.60
CA SER A 171 10.96 -6.30 -0.24
C SER A 171 10.82 -5.05 -1.12
N TRP A 172 11.68 -4.04 -0.95
CA TRP A 172 11.62 -2.74 -1.63
C TRP A 172 12.80 -2.51 -2.58
#